data_AF-A0A2V9NX18-F1
#
_entry.id   AF-A0A2V9NX18-F1
#
_cell.length_a   1.000
_cell.length_b   1.000
_cell.length_c   1.000
_cell.angle_alpha   90.00
_cell.angle_beta   90.00
_cell.angle_gamma   90.00
#
_symmetry.space_group_name_H-M   'P 1'
#
loop_
_entity.id
_entity.type
_entity.pdbx_description
1 polymer ?
#
loop_
_entity_poly.entity_id
_entity_poly.type
_entity_poly.pdbx_seq_one_letter_code
_entity_poly.pdbx_strand_id
1 'polypeptide(L)' 'TCGHLGDVVGDKLIYDAPTAHGASGGPVFNSRGEVIGVNAAYIDGFSGGTLGISSQALKPLIQQAQKKF' A
#
# COMPACT_ATOMS: atom_id res chain seq x y z
N THR A 1 13.09 -1.26 3.03
CA THR A 1 13.10 -2.68 2.61
C THR A 1 12.60 -2.76 1.18
N CYS A 2 12.78 -3.88 0.49
CA CYS A 2 12.25 -4.11 -0.85
C CYS A 2 11.65 -5.52 -0.95
N GLY A 3 10.75 -5.72 -1.92
CA GLY A 3 10.07 -6.99 -2.17
C GLY A 3 9.27 -6.93 -3.47
N HIS A 4 8.55 -8.00 -3.76
CA HIS A 4 7.70 -8.18 -4.91
C HIS A 4 6.24 -7.88 -4.56
N LEU A 5 5.56 -7.19 -5.47
CA LEU A 5 4.11 -7.11 -5.46
C LEU A 5 3.58 -8.43 -6.02
N GLY A 6 2.89 -9.20 -5.17
CA GLY A 6 2.33 -10.49 -5.54
C GLY A 6 1.00 -10.35 -6.28
N ASP A 7 0.11 -9.49 -5.78
CA ASP A 7 -1.22 -9.28 -6.38
C ASP A 7 -1.82 -7.91 -6.02
N VAL A 8 -2.81 -7.50 -6.80
CA VAL A 8 -3.69 -6.34 -6.56
C VAL A 8 -5.14 -6.82 -6.54
N VAL A 9 -5.69 -7.01 -5.35
CA VAL A 9 -7.05 -7.51 -5.15
C VAL A 9 -7.96 -6.38 -4.71
N GLY A 10 -8.80 -5.90 -5.64
CA GLY A 10 -9.70 -4.78 -5.39
C GLY A 10 -8.92 -3.51 -5.05
N ASP A 11 -9.05 -3.04 -3.82
CA ASP A 11 -8.35 -1.86 -3.30
C ASP A 11 -7.03 -2.18 -2.59
N LYS A 12 -6.63 -3.46 -2.52
CA LYS A 12 -5.48 -3.91 -1.73
C LYS A 12 -4.28 -4.28 -2.60
N LEU A 13 -3.10 -3.97 -2.08
CA LEU A 13 -1.81 -4.45 -2.56
C LEU A 13 -1.33 -5.55 -1.63
N ILE A 14 -0.89 -6.67 -2.17
CA ILE A 14 -0.30 -7.78 -1.41
C ILE A 14 1.16 -7.91 -1.83
N TYR A 15 2.10 -7.76 -0.89
CA TYR A 15 3.52 -7.78 -1.20
C TYR A 15 4.37 -8.39 -0.09
N ASP A 16 5.55 -8.90 -0.46
CA ASP A 16 6.45 -9.64 0.44
C ASP A 16 7.59 -8.80 1.02
N ALA A 17 7.60 -7.49 0.75
CA ALA A 17 8.59 -6.60 1.34
C ALA A 17 8.46 -6.64 2.88
N PRO A 18 9.55 -6.92 3.61
CA PRO A 18 9.52 -6.93 5.07
C PRO A 18 9.07 -5.57 5.61
N THR A 19 8.18 -5.58 6.61
CA THR A 19 7.78 -4.37 7.33
C THR A 19 8.12 -4.47 8.81
N ALA A 20 7.92 -3.38 9.52
CA ALA A 20 8.07 -3.32 10.96
C ALA A 20 6.83 -2.65 11.58
N HIS A 21 6.66 -2.85 12.89
CA HIS A 21 5.78 -2.00 13.68
C HIS A 21 6.09 -0.52 13.42
N GLY A 22 5.04 0.29 13.26
CA GLY A 22 5.16 1.71 12.94
C GLY A 22 5.27 2.04 11.45
N ALA A 23 5.34 1.04 10.56
CA ALA A 23 5.34 1.29 9.11
C ALA A 23 3.96 1.62 8.51
N SER A 24 2.89 1.63 9.33
CA SER A 24 1.53 1.96 8.88
C SER A 24 1.44 3.41 8.40
N GLY A 25 0.71 3.64 7.30
CA GLY A 25 0.62 4.95 6.65
C GLY A 25 1.80 5.30 5.75
N GLY A 26 2.87 4.49 5.74
CA GLY A 26 4.04 4.72 4.89
C GLY A 26 3.75 4.51 3.39
N PRO A 27 4.42 5.23 2.49
CA PRO A 27 4.25 5.06 1.05
C PRO A 27 4.85 3.74 0.55
N VAL A 28 4.15 3.09 -0.38
CA VAL A 28 4.67 1.95 -1.15
C VAL A 28 5.10 2.46 -2.52
N PHE A 29 6.38 2.26 -2.86
CA PHE A 29 6.95 2.70 -4.13
C PHE A 29 7.09 1.56 -5.13
N ASN A 30 6.90 1.85 -6.42
CA ASN A 30 7.36 0.96 -7.49
C ASN A 30 8.85 1.21 -7.80
N SER A 31 9.41 0.44 -8.74
CA SER A 31 10.81 0.54 -9.16
C SER A 31 11.20 1.87 -9.82
N ARG A 32 10.22 2.71 -10.19
CA ARG A 32 10.44 4.08 -10.70
C ARG A 32 10.38 5.15 -9.61
N GLY A 33 10.12 4.78 -8.35
CA GLY A 33 9.95 5.73 -7.25
C GLY A 33 8.56 6.38 -7.19
N GLU A 34 7.58 5.84 -7.92
CA GLU A 34 6.20 6.35 -7.89
C GLU A 34 5.42 5.69 -6.75
N VAL A 35 4.55 6.46 -6.08
CA VAL A 35 3.68 5.93 -5.02
C VAL A 35 2.53 5.12 -5.63
N ILE A 36 2.54 3.82 -5.35
CA ILE A 36 1.50 2.88 -5.80
C ILE A 36 0.50 2.54 -4.70
N GLY A 37 0.79 2.85 -3.43
CA GLY A 37 -0.14 2.63 -2.33
C GLY A 37 0.38 3.10 -0.98
N VAL A 38 -0.37 2.77 0.06
CA VAL A 38 -0.09 3.10 1.46
C VAL A 38 -0.06 1.83 2.27
N ASN A 39 1.01 1.58 3.01
CA ASN A 39 1.12 0.42 3.88
C ASN A 39 0.06 0.49 5.00
N ALA A 40 -0.70 -0.59 5.19
CA ALA A 40 -1.85 -0.60 6.10
C ALA A 40 -1.67 -1.61 7.23
N ALA A 41 -1.28 -2.84 6.88
CA ALA A 41 -1.18 -3.93 7.83
C ALA A 41 -0.11 -4.93 7.39
N TYR A 42 0.36 -5.74 8.33
CA TYR A 42 1.15 -6.92 8.03
C TYR A 42 0.63 -8.10 8.86
N ILE A 43 0.79 -9.31 8.35
CA ILE A 43 0.36 -10.56 9.00
C ILE A 43 1.60 -11.28 9.53
N ASP A 44 1.65 -11.48 10.85
CA ASP A 44 2.71 -12.25 11.50
C ASP A 44 2.70 -13.71 11.02
N GLY A 45 3.89 -14.26 10.74
CA GLY A 45 4.06 -15.67 10.36
C GLY A 45 3.73 -16.01 8.90
N PHE A 46 3.38 -15.04 8.06
CA PHE A 46 3.17 -15.25 6.62
C PHE A 46 4.20 -14.45 5.79
N SER A 47 5.09 -15.16 5.08
CA SER A 47 6.00 -14.53 4.11
C SER A 47 5.15 -14.03 2.93
N GLY A 48 5.07 -12.70 2.72
CA GLY A 48 4.05 -12.10 1.85
C GLY A 48 2.89 -11.43 2.58
N GLY A 49 2.95 -11.32 3.91
CA GLY A 49 1.83 -10.87 4.75
C GLY A 49 1.58 -9.36 4.74
N THR A 50 2.27 -8.59 3.91
CA THR A 50 2.11 -7.14 3.92
C THR A 50 0.98 -6.71 3.00
N LEU A 51 0.10 -5.90 3.56
CA LEU A 51 -1.09 -5.37 2.92
C LEU A 51 -0.99 -3.85 2.83
N GLY A 52 -1.19 -3.31 1.63
CA GLY A 52 -1.34 -1.88 1.39
C GLY A 52 -2.67 -1.54 0.75
N ILE A 53 -3.08 -0.27 0.82
CA ILE A 53 -4.20 0.26 0.04
C ILE A 53 -3.65 0.90 -1.23
N SER A 54 -4.19 0.52 -2.38
CA SER A 54 -3.78 1.03 -3.69
C SER A 54 -4.05 2.52 -3.82
N SER A 55 -3.09 3.26 -4.39
CA SER A 55 -3.25 4.68 -4.68
C SER A 55 -4.40 4.94 -5.65
N GLN A 56 -4.73 3.97 -6.51
CA GLN A 56 -5.87 4.06 -7.42
C GLN A 56 -7.21 4.11 -6.66
N ALA A 57 -7.34 3.37 -5.57
CA ALA A 57 -8.52 3.41 -4.71
C ALA A 57 -8.65 4.74 -3.94
N LEU A 58 -7.52 5.39 -3.63
CA LEU A 58 -7.48 6.66 -2.89
C LEU A 58 -7.82 7.88 -3.75
N LYS A 59 -7.47 7.88 -5.05
CA LYS A 59 -7.72 9.00 -5.97
C LYS A 59 -9.15 9.56 -5.94
N PRO A 60 -10.22 8.76 -6.08
CA PRO A 60 -11.58 9.30 -6.06
C PRO A 60 -11.93 9.93 -4.70
N LEU A 61 -11.43 9.37 -3.59
CA LEU A 61 -11.66 9.91 -2.25
C LEU A 61 -10.99 11.28 -2.07
N ILE A 62 -9.76 11.43 -2.57
CA ILE A 62 -9.03 12.71 -2.55
C ILE A 62 -9.76 13.76 -3.39
N GLN A 63 -10.21 13.40 -4.59
CA GLN A 63 -10.98 14.31 -5.45
C GLN A 63 -12.29 14.76 -4.80
N GLN A 64 -13.00 13.85 -4.12
CA GLN A 64 -14.22 14.18 -3.39
C GLN A 64 -13.94 15.10 -2.19
N ALA A 65 -12.85 14.86 -1.46
CA ALA A 65 -12.44 15.69 -0.34
C ALA A 65 -12.09 17.12 -0.80
N GLN A 66 -11.34 17.27 -1.90
CA GLN A 66 -10.95 18.58 -2.45
C GLN A 66 -12.14 19.43 -2.90
N LYS A 67 -13.23 18.82 -3.39
CA LYS A 67 -14.45 19.55 -3.79
C LYS A 67 -15.27 20.10 -2.62
N LYS A 68 -15.01 19.62 -1.40
CA LYS A 68 -15.73 20.04 -0.18
C LYS A 68 -15.06 21.21 0.56
N PHE A 69 -13.87 21.63 0.12
CA PHE A 69 -13.16 22.81 0.60
C PHE A 69 -13.14 23.87 -0.51
#